data_AF-A0A0N0CZB7-F1
#
_entry.id   AF-A0A0N0CZB7-F1
#
_cell.length_a   1.000
_cell.length_b   1.000
_cell.length_c   1.000
_cell.angle_alpha   90.00
_cell.angle_beta   90.00
_cell.angle_gamma   90.00
#
_symmetry.space_group_name_H-M   'P 1'
#
loop_
_entity.id
_entity.type
_entity.pdbx_description
1 polymer ?
#
loop_
_entity_poly.entity_id
_entity_poly.type
_entity_poly.pdbx_seq_one_letter_code
_entity_poly.pdbx_strand_id
1 'polypeptide(L)'
;MSPITFNSHYELAGGYFDKDEQGWCASYIHIVCEDGIHVKFREYYDANGIIRSDYNSEGTIQEVRGGIVFILLKNGRTLHFSLEHNKLENIS
;
A
#
# COMPACT_ATOMS: atom_id res chain seq x y z
N MET A 1 1.49 -14.13 18.52
CA MET A 1 1.99 -13.00 17.70
C MET A 1 1.38 -11.74 18.26
N SER A 2 2.15 -10.67 18.47
CA SER A 2 1.58 -9.41 18.98
C SER A 2 0.78 -8.73 17.86
N PRO A 3 -0.45 -8.26 18.12
CA PRO A 3 -1.22 -7.52 17.12
C PRO A 3 -0.52 -6.21 16.75
N ILE A 4 -0.50 -5.87 15.46
CA ILE A 4 0.15 -4.66 14.92
C ILE A 4 -0.83 -3.89 14.05
N THR A 5 -1.09 -2.63 14.41
CA THR A 5 -1.92 -1.72 13.63
C THR A 5 -1.04 -0.71 12.87
N PHE A 6 -1.46 -0.34 11.67
CA PHE A 6 -0.77 0.66 10.86
C PHE A 6 -1.69 1.28 9.80
N ASN A 7 -1.37 2.50 9.39
CA ASN A 7 -2.00 3.20 8.28
C ASN A 7 -0.90 3.91 7.49
N SER A 8 -0.76 3.55 6.22
CA SER A 8 0.32 4.01 5.36
C SER A 8 -0.23 4.48 4.03
N HIS A 9 0.14 5.70 3.63
CA HIS A 9 -0.16 6.27 2.33
C HIS A 9 1.14 6.85 1.76
N TYR A 10 1.57 6.38 0.59
CA TYR A 10 2.81 6.85 -0.05
C TYR A 10 2.77 6.68 -1.57
N GLU A 11 3.66 7.39 -2.25
CA GLU A 11 3.76 7.44 -3.71
C GLU A 11 4.69 6.36 -4.27
N LEU A 12 4.39 5.86 -5.47
CA LEU A 12 5.37 5.11 -6.26
C LEU A 12 6.22 6.14 -7.02
N ALA A 13 7.55 5.97 -6.98
CA ALA A 13 8.52 6.97 -7.45
C ALA A 13 8.17 7.53 -8.85
N GLY A 14 8.13 8.87 -8.95
CA GLY A 14 7.93 9.58 -10.22
C GLY A 14 6.62 10.36 -10.37
N GLY A 15 5.78 10.43 -9.32
CA GLY A 15 4.56 11.23 -9.31
C GLY A 15 4.78 12.67 -8.84
N TYR A 16 4.13 13.63 -9.49
CA TYR A 16 3.97 14.99 -8.95
C TYR A 16 2.85 14.96 -7.89
N PHE A 17 3.16 15.38 -6.67
CA PHE A 17 2.16 15.59 -5.61
C PHE A 17 1.55 17.01 -5.64
N ASP A 18 2.06 17.89 -6.51
CA ASP A 18 1.31 19.08 -6.86
C ASP A 18 0.12 18.62 -7.71
N LYS A 19 -1.01 18.46 -7.02
CA LYS A 19 -2.31 18.67 -7.65
C LYS A 19 -2.18 20.03 -8.33
N ASP A 20 -2.04 20.01 -9.64
CA ASP A 20 -2.37 21.19 -10.43
C ASP A 20 -3.82 21.58 -10.12
N GLU A 21 -4.28 22.72 -10.61
CA GLU A 21 -5.66 23.20 -10.40
C GLU A 21 -6.74 22.19 -10.87
N GLN A 22 -6.34 21.07 -11.50
CA GLN A 22 -7.15 19.98 -12.01
C GLN A 22 -7.17 18.72 -11.12
N GLY A 23 -6.33 18.63 -10.07
CA GLY A 23 -6.44 17.61 -9.03
C GLY A 23 -5.74 16.26 -9.27
N TRP A 24 -4.68 16.23 -10.08
CA TRP A 24 -4.08 14.98 -10.57
C TRP A 24 -3.23 14.27 -9.50
N CYS A 25 -3.22 12.93 -9.52
CA CYS A 25 -2.40 12.10 -8.64
C CYS A 25 -1.81 10.94 -9.43
N ALA A 26 -0.53 11.01 -9.80
CA ALA A 26 0.07 10.05 -10.73
C ALA A 26 0.03 8.60 -10.22
N SER A 27 0.41 8.35 -8.95
CA SER A 27 0.30 7.00 -8.37
C SER A 27 0.40 7.03 -6.85
N TYR A 28 -0.34 6.16 -6.17
CA TYR A 28 -0.18 5.94 -4.73
C TYR A 28 -0.51 4.51 -4.30
N ILE A 29 0.01 4.15 -3.13
CA ILE A 29 -0.38 2.96 -2.39
C ILE A 29 -0.95 3.38 -1.03
N HIS A 30 -2.07 2.78 -0.66
CA HIS A 30 -2.69 2.94 0.65
C HIS A 30 -2.88 1.57 1.30
N ILE A 31 -2.37 1.41 2.53
CA ILE A 31 -2.42 0.15 3.29
C ILE A 31 -2.88 0.45 4.71
N VAL A 32 -3.91 -0.26 5.17
CA VAL A 32 -4.50 -0.07 6.51
C VAL A 32 -4.69 -1.40 7.21
N CYS A 33 -4.32 -1.47 8.48
CA CYS A 33 -4.63 -2.55 9.40
C CYS A 33 -5.06 -1.96 10.76
N GLU A 34 -6.33 -2.12 11.13
CA GLU A 34 -6.91 -1.53 12.36
C GLU A 34 -7.12 -2.56 13.47
N ASP A 35 -7.26 -3.85 13.13
CA ASP A 35 -7.56 -4.94 14.07
C ASP A 35 -6.34 -5.81 14.39
N GLY A 36 -5.18 -5.47 13.83
CA GLY A 36 -3.93 -6.19 14.05
C GLY A 36 -3.70 -7.43 13.19
N ILE A 37 -4.65 -7.79 12.31
CA ILE A 37 -4.59 -9.03 11.51
C ILE A 37 -4.99 -8.78 10.04
N HIS A 38 -6.10 -8.09 9.81
CA HIS A 38 -6.65 -7.89 8.46
C HIS A 38 -6.13 -6.59 7.85
N VAL A 39 -5.82 -6.67 6.56
CA VAL A 39 -5.25 -5.56 5.79
C VAL A 39 -6.20 -5.16 4.68
N LYS A 40 -6.44 -3.86 4.53
CA LYS A 40 -7.02 -3.25 3.33
C LYS A 40 -5.89 -2.64 2.51
N PHE A 41 -5.88 -2.92 1.21
CA PHE A 41 -4.85 -2.49 0.28
C PHE A 41 -5.48 -1.82 -0.94
N ARG A 42 -4.96 -0.66 -1.32
CA ARG A 42 -5.29 0.03 -2.58
C ARG A 42 -4.02 0.47 -3.28
N GLU A 43 -3.95 0.19 -4.57
CA GLU A 43 -2.89 0.64 -5.48
C GLU A 43 -3.57 1.38 -6.63
N TYR A 44 -3.28 2.67 -6.75
CA TYR A 44 -3.94 3.57 -7.69
C TYR A 44 -2.92 4.19 -8.63
N TYR A 45 -3.28 4.28 -9.91
CA TYR A 45 -2.49 4.90 -10.96
C TYR A 45 -3.39 5.68 -11.93
N ASP A 46 -3.09 6.97 -12.05
CA ASP A 46 -3.68 7.88 -13.02
C ASP A 46 -2.61 8.34 -14.02
N ALA A 47 -2.99 8.43 -15.29
CA ALA A 47 -2.13 8.98 -16.34
C ALA A 47 -2.84 10.16 -17.01
N ASN A 48 -2.57 11.36 -16.50
CA ASN A 48 -3.07 12.65 -16.99
C ASN A 48 -4.60 12.78 -16.91
N GLY A 49 -5.18 12.53 -15.74
CA GLY A 49 -6.62 12.60 -15.49
C GLY A 49 -7.42 11.41 -16.03
N ILE A 50 -6.74 10.38 -16.55
CA ILE A 50 -7.34 9.10 -16.94
C ILE A 50 -6.88 8.04 -15.95
N ILE A 51 -7.84 7.49 -15.20
CA ILE A 51 -7.63 6.34 -14.33
C ILE A 51 -7.19 5.15 -15.19
N ARG A 52 -5.94 4.73 -15.00
CA ARG A 52 -5.36 3.57 -15.70
C ARG A 52 -5.45 2.31 -14.86
N SER A 53 -5.33 2.45 -13.54
CA SER A 53 -5.49 1.35 -12.59
C SER A 53 -6.04 1.85 -11.26
N ASP A 54 -7.01 1.13 -10.72
CA ASP A 54 -7.48 1.29 -9.34
C ASP A 54 -7.73 -0.09 -8.76
N TYR A 55 -6.67 -0.65 -8.19
CA TYR A 55 -6.68 -2.00 -7.66
C TYR A 55 -6.94 -1.95 -6.16
N ASN A 56 -7.99 -2.65 -5.73
CA ASN A 56 -8.37 -2.76 -4.33
C ASN A 56 -8.37 -4.24 -3.93
N SER A 57 -7.81 -4.53 -2.76
CA SER A 57 -7.71 -5.87 -2.24
C SER A 57 -7.75 -5.88 -0.72
N GLU A 58 -8.09 -7.04 -0.18
CA GLU A 58 -7.93 -7.31 1.24
C GLU A 58 -6.89 -8.41 1.42
N GLY A 59 -6.30 -8.48 2.61
CA GLY A 59 -5.32 -9.48 2.95
C GLY A 59 -5.22 -9.73 4.44
N THR A 60 -4.27 -10.56 4.81
CA THR A 60 -3.98 -10.90 6.21
C THR A 60 -2.48 -10.86 6.47
N ILE A 61 -2.12 -10.37 7.65
CA ILE A 61 -0.76 -10.45 8.16
C ILE A 61 -0.43 -11.92 8.42
N GLN A 62 0.63 -12.40 7.81
CA GLN A 62 1.13 -13.76 7.97
C GLN A 62 2.22 -13.83 9.03
N GLU A 63 3.14 -12.86 9.01
CA GLU A 63 4.30 -12.81 9.88
C GLU A 63 4.77 -11.37 10.05
N VAL A 64 5.42 -11.08 11.18
CA VAL A 64 6.20 -9.86 11.37
C VAL A 64 7.62 -10.24 11.80
N ARG A 65 8.61 -9.89 10.98
CA ARG A 65 10.01 -10.24 11.22
C ARG A 65 10.92 -9.07 10.88
N GLY A 66 11.74 -8.65 11.84
CA GLY A 66 12.75 -7.61 11.64
C GLY A 66 12.16 -6.26 11.18
N GLY A 67 10.99 -5.87 11.69
CA GLY A 67 10.31 -4.63 11.29
C GLY A 67 9.57 -4.70 9.94
N ILE A 68 9.59 -5.86 9.26
CA ILE A 68 8.84 -6.10 8.04
C ILE A 68 7.57 -6.91 8.36
N VAL A 69 6.43 -6.43 7.87
CA VAL A 69 5.13 -7.11 7.90
C VAL A 69 4.93 -7.85 6.59
N PHE A 70 4.77 -9.16 6.66
CA PHE A 70 4.47 -10.02 5.53
C PHE A 70 2.96 -10.16 5.40
N ILE A 71 2.40 -9.71 4.28
CA ILE A 71 0.96 -9.63 4.05
C ILE A 71 0.63 -10.55 2.86
N LEU A 72 -0.37 -11.43 3.03
CA LEU A 72 -0.93 -12.21 1.95
C LEU A 72 -2.27 -11.60 1.53
N LEU A 73 -2.35 -11.07 0.31
CA LEU A 73 -3.59 -10.57 -0.26
C LEU A 73 -4.48 -11.74 -0.72
N LYS A 74 -5.80 -11.50 -0.79
CA LYS A 74 -6.81 -12.47 -1.24
C LYS A 74 -6.57 -13.04 -2.62
N ASN A 75 -5.89 -12.29 -3.50
CA ASN A 75 -5.52 -12.75 -4.83
C ASN A 75 -4.23 -13.61 -4.86
N GLY A 76 -3.64 -13.91 -3.70
CA GLY A 76 -2.40 -14.67 -3.59
C GLY A 76 -1.12 -13.85 -3.69
N ARG A 77 -1.18 -12.54 -3.98
CA ARG A 77 0.00 -11.66 -3.98
C ARG A 77 0.52 -11.49 -2.56
N THR A 78 1.81 -11.68 -2.36
CA THR A 78 2.49 -11.37 -1.11
C THR A 78 3.08 -9.96 -1.17
N LEU A 79 2.91 -9.19 -0.11
CA LEU A 79 3.49 -7.88 0.07
C LEU A 79 4.42 -7.87 1.28
N HIS A 80 5.52 -7.13 1.19
CA HIS A 80 6.45 -6.91 2.30
C HIS A 80 6.39 -5.44 2.67
N PHE A 81 5.81 -5.11 3.83
CA PHE A 81 5.65 -3.74 4.29
C PHE A 81 6.66 -3.42 5.40
N SER A 82 7.51 -2.42 5.19
CA SER A 82 8.43 -1.93 6.22
C SER A 82 7.72 -0.98 7.17
N LEU A 83 7.70 -1.33 8.47
CA LEU A 83 7.22 -0.46 9.53
C LEU A 83 8.13 0.77 9.73
N GLU A 84 9.43 0.59 9.50
CA GLU A 84 10.42 1.66 9.66
C GLU A 84 10.30 2.71 8.56
N HIS A 85 10.22 2.27 7.31
CA HIS A 85 10.14 3.17 6.16
C HIS A 85 8.71 3.57 5.81
N ASN A 86 7.71 2.95 6.45
CA ASN A 86 6.29 3.15 6.19
C ASN A 86 5.93 2.99 4.70
N LYS A 87 6.47 1.94 4.05
CA LYS A 87 6.27 1.64 2.62
C LYS A 87 6.48 0.16 2.31
N LEU A 88 6.05 -0.29 1.14
CA LEU A 88 6.40 -1.62 0.64
C LEU A 88 7.89 -1.69 0.25
N GLU A 89 8.52 -2.81 0.58
CA GLU A 89 9.88 -3.18 0.22
C GLU A 89 9.85 -4.18 -0.94
N ASN A 90 10.69 -3.97 -1.96
CA ASN A 90 10.96 -4.88 -3.08
C ASN A 90 9.73 -5.62 -3.65
N ILE A 91 9.01 -4.94 -4.55
CA ILE A 91 8.09 -5.61 -5.50
C ILE A 91 8.97 -6.14 -6.64
N SER A 92 9.58 -7.31 -6.47
CA SER A 92 10.34 -8.00 -7.54
C SER A 92 9.44 -8.75 -8.50
#